data_AF-A0A5R2N366-F1
#
_entry.id   AF-A0A5R2N366-F1
#
_cell.length_a   1.000
_cell.length_b   1.000
_cell.length_c   1.000
_cell.angle_alpha   90.00
_cell.angle_beta   90.00
_cell.angle_gamma   90.00
#
_symmetry.space_group_name_H-M   'P 1'
#
loop_
_entity.id
_entity.type
_entity.pdbx_description
1 polymer ?
#
loop_
_entity_poly.entity_id
_entity_poly.type
_entity_poly.pdbx_seq_one_letter_code
_entity_poly.pdbx_strand_id
1 'polypeptide(L)'
;TQLLYRLRDGSQNAGKALEWLEGELEKTGSDAEEIIISEHQTLSSGNVTTGNIVRGLRLINDVDWTVWFEGVSRIDTVLRERTDFAALDFFSRDQYRTAIEELARRSNLSEYRVAEKAIELAGRAAGETVAEGVEGA
;
A
#
# COMPACT_ATOMS: atom_id res chain seq x y z
N THR A 1 -27.43 -22.18 6.78
CA THR A 1 -28.73 -22.20 6.05
C THR A 1 -29.11 -23.53 5.37
N GLN A 2 -28.24 -24.21 4.61
CA GLN A 2 -28.59 -25.42 3.81
C GLN A 2 -29.09 -26.64 4.62
N LEU A 3 -28.65 -26.79 5.87
CA LEU A 3 -28.98 -27.93 6.75
C LEU A 3 -30.46 -27.93 7.17
N LEU A 4 -30.98 -26.79 7.63
CA LEU A 4 -32.40 -26.62 8.00
C LEU A 4 -33.33 -26.86 6.81
N TYR A 5 -32.97 -26.33 5.65
CA TYR A 5 -33.72 -26.56 4.41
C TYR A 5 -33.78 -28.06 4.06
N ARG A 6 -32.66 -28.77 4.18
CA ARG A 6 -32.60 -30.23 3.92
C ARG A 6 -33.27 -31.08 5.00
N LEU A 7 -33.34 -30.62 6.24
CA LEU A 7 -34.10 -31.28 7.31
C LEU A 7 -35.61 -31.13 7.11
N ARG A 8 -36.06 -29.96 6.62
CA ARG A 8 -37.47 -29.70 6.35
C ARG A 8 -38.02 -30.49 5.15
N ASP A 9 -37.18 -30.76 4.14
CA ASP A 9 -37.53 -31.54 2.95
C ASP A 9 -37.29 -33.07 3.12
N GLY A 10 -36.90 -33.54 4.31
CA GLY A 10 -36.52 -34.93 4.57
C GLY A 10 -37.66 -35.86 5.03
N SER A 11 -37.39 -37.18 5.06
CA SER A 11 -38.34 -38.24 5.49
C SER A 11 -38.71 -38.15 6.99
N GLN A 12 -39.60 -39.02 7.50
CA GLN A 12 -40.10 -39.00 8.89
C GLN A 12 -39.02 -38.87 10.00
N ASN A 13 -37.79 -39.35 9.76
CA ASN A 13 -36.67 -39.20 10.70
C ASN A 13 -36.12 -37.76 10.76
N ALA A 14 -36.27 -36.99 9.68
CA ALA A 14 -35.92 -35.58 9.63
C ALA A 14 -36.89 -34.71 10.43
N GLY A 15 -38.16 -35.11 10.54
CA GLY A 15 -39.17 -34.42 11.36
C GLY A 15 -38.83 -34.41 12.85
N LYS A 16 -38.44 -35.56 13.43
CA LYS A 16 -38.00 -35.63 14.85
C LYS A 16 -36.72 -34.84 15.12
N ALA A 17 -35.81 -34.81 14.16
CA ALA A 17 -34.59 -34.02 14.26
C ALA A 17 -34.87 -32.51 14.17
N LEU A 18 -35.88 -32.13 13.37
CA LEU A 18 -36.34 -30.74 13.26
C LEU A 18 -37.01 -30.28 14.56
N GLU A 19 -37.94 -31.06 15.12
CA GLU A 19 -38.59 -30.75 16.41
C GLU A 19 -37.58 -30.64 17.55
N TRP A 20 -36.58 -31.52 17.60
CA TRP A 20 -35.51 -31.43 18.59
C TRP A 20 -34.69 -30.14 18.41
N LEU A 21 -34.36 -29.77 17.17
CA LEU A 21 -33.59 -28.57 16.87
C LEU A 21 -34.36 -27.29 17.19
N GLU A 22 -35.64 -27.21 16.82
CA GLU A 22 -36.54 -26.10 17.16
C GLU A 22 -36.66 -25.96 18.68
N GLY A 23 -36.89 -27.07 19.40
CA GLY A 23 -36.95 -27.05 20.87
C GLY A 23 -35.65 -26.63 21.55
N GLU A 24 -34.49 -26.84 20.93
CA GLU A 24 -33.21 -26.39 21.47
C GLU A 24 -32.94 -24.91 21.18
N LEU A 25 -33.38 -24.42 20.03
CA LEU A 25 -33.33 -23.00 19.68
C LEU A 25 -34.24 -22.17 20.61
N GLU A 26 -35.45 -22.66 20.86
CA GLU A 26 -36.40 -22.02 21.79
C GLU A 26 -35.84 -21.91 23.21
N LYS A 27 -35.13 -22.94 23.71
CA LYS A 27 -34.45 -22.89 25.01
C LYS A 27 -33.37 -21.81 25.09
N THR A 28 -32.82 -21.43 23.95
CA THR A 28 -31.80 -20.39 23.81
C THR A 28 -32.43 -19.02 23.47
N GLY A 29 -33.77 -18.96 23.35
CA GLY A 29 -34.53 -17.74 23.08
C GLY A 29 -34.52 -17.28 21.63
N SER A 30 -34.25 -18.17 20.68
CA SER A 30 -34.19 -17.90 19.24
C SER A 30 -35.06 -18.90 18.48
N ASP A 31 -35.40 -18.62 17.23
CA ASP A 31 -35.98 -19.61 16.32
C ASP A 31 -35.12 -19.81 15.06
N ALA A 32 -35.50 -20.79 14.24
CA ALA A 32 -34.78 -21.15 13.02
C ALA A 32 -34.74 -20.03 11.97
N GLU A 33 -35.79 -19.20 11.90
CA GLU A 33 -35.87 -18.07 10.97
C GLU A 33 -34.93 -16.95 11.42
N GLU A 34 -34.91 -16.64 12.71
CA GLU A 34 -34.02 -15.64 13.31
C GLU A 34 -32.54 -15.99 13.11
N ILE A 35 -32.14 -17.25 13.33
CA ILE A 35 -30.77 -17.71 13.08
C ILE A 35 -30.40 -17.63 11.59
N ILE A 36 -31.31 -17.98 10.68
CA ILE A 36 -31.07 -17.87 9.24
C ILE A 36 -30.86 -16.41 8.84
N ILE A 37 -31.68 -15.49 9.38
CA ILE A 37 -31.56 -14.06 9.12
C ILE A 37 -30.24 -13.52 9.68
N SER A 38 -29.86 -13.86 10.91
CA SER A 38 -28.61 -13.40 11.52
C SER A 38 -27.37 -13.94 10.79
N GLU A 39 -27.40 -15.20 10.37
CA GLU A 39 -26.35 -15.82 9.54
C GLU A 39 -26.25 -15.10 8.20
N HIS A 40 -27.38 -14.84 7.54
CA HIS A 40 -27.42 -14.12 6.27
C HIS A 40 -26.92 -12.68 6.39
N GLN A 41 -27.27 -11.98 7.46
CA GLN A 41 -26.77 -10.64 7.77
C GLN A 41 -25.25 -10.66 7.99
N THR A 42 -24.74 -11.63 8.75
CA THR A 42 -23.29 -11.79 9.02
C THR A 42 -22.51 -12.06 7.73
N LEU A 43 -23.01 -12.96 6.88
CA LEU A 43 -22.42 -13.26 5.58
C LEU A 43 -22.46 -12.05 4.65
N SER A 44 -23.58 -11.33 4.63
CA SER A 44 -23.76 -10.11 3.82
C SER A 44 -22.80 -9.01 4.25
N SER A 45 -22.66 -8.77 5.56
CA SER A 45 -21.69 -7.80 6.08
C SER A 45 -20.24 -8.21 5.78
N GLY A 46 -19.93 -9.51 5.88
CA GLY A 46 -18.61 -10.05 5.53
C GLY A 46 -18.25 -9.84 4.06
N ASN A 47 -19.21 -10.05 3.16
CA ASN A 47 -19.05 -9.83 1.72
C ASN A 47 -18.85 -8.34 1.39
N VAL A 48 -19.57 -7.43 2.05
CA VAL A 48 -19.41 -5.98 1.88
C VAL A 48 -18.02 -5.54 2.34
N THR A 49 -17.57 -5.98 3.52
CA THR A 49 -16.24 -5.67 4.06
C THR A 49 -15.14 -6.17 3.12
N THR A 50 -15.22 -7.42 2.67
CA THR A 50 -14.26 -7.98 1.72
C THR A 50 -14.23 -7.19 0.42
N GLY A 51 -15.40 -6.82 -0.11
CA GLY A 51 -15.51 -5.97 -1.30
C GLY A 51 -14.87 -4.59 -1.10
N ASN A 52 -15.04 -3.98 0.07
CA ASN A 52 -14.42 -2.70 0.42
C ASN A 52 -12.88 -2.81 0.49
N ILE A 53 -12.36 -3.87 1.11
CA ILE A 53 -10.92 -4.12 1.19
C ILE A 53 -10.33 -4.29 -0.22
N VAL A 54 -10.94 -5.13 -1.06
CA VAL A 54 -10.47 -5.34 -2.44
C VAL A 54 -10.49 -4.05 -3.25
N ARG A 55 -11.56 -3.24 -3.13
CA ARG A 55 -11.62 -1.92 -3.78
C ARG A 55 -10.55 -0.96 -3.27
N GLY A 56 -10.33 -0.90 -1.96
CA GLY A 56 -9.29 -0.05 -1.36
C GLY A 56 -7.89 -0.45 -1.80
N LEU A 57 -7.60 -1.75 -1.83
CA LEU A 57 -6.31 -2.26 -2.31
C LEU A 57 -6.09 -1.97 -3.81
N ARG A 58 -7.14 -2.07 -4.64
CA ARG A 58 -7.05 -1.66 -6.05
C ARG A 58 -6.78 -0.16 -6.19
N LEU A 59 -7.50 0.68 -5.45
CA LEU A 59 -7.28 2.13 -5.47
C LEU A 59 -5.83 2.49 -5.09
N ILE A 60 -5.27 1.82 -4.08
CA ILE A 60 -3.86 1.97 -3.67
C ILE A 60 -2.90 1.51 -4.78
N ASN A 61 -3.23 0.42 -5.46
CA ASN A 61 -2.42 -0.13 -6.55
C ASN A 61 -2.49 0.71 -7.84
N ASP A 62 -3.59 1.45 -8.04
CA ASP A 62 -3.79 2.31 -9.21
C ASP A 62 -3.00 3.64 -9.11
N VAL A 63 -2.36 3.91 -7.96
CA VAL A 63 -1.46 5.06 -7.80
C VAL A 63 -0.11 4.77 -8.47
N ASP A 64 0.31 5.68 -9.35
CA ASP A 64 1.70 5.73 -9.81
C ASP A 64 2.60 6.22 -8.65
N TRP A 65 3.07 5.27 -7.86
CA TRP A 65 3.92 5.53 -6.69
C TRP A 65 5.25 6.19 -7.06
N THR A 66 5.74 5.95 -8.27
CA THR A 66 6.97 6.57 -8.79
C THR A 66 6.79 8.08 -8.91
N VAL A 67 5.75 8.52 -9.63
CA VAL A 67 5.45 9.94 -9.81
C VAL A 67 5.10 10.60 -8.49
N TRP A 68 4.30 9.93 -7.65
CA TRP A 68 3.93 10.44 -6.34
C TRP A 68 5.16 10.67 -5.46
N PHE A 69 6.07 9.67 -5.37
CA PHE A 69 7.28 9.76 -4.55
C PHE A 69 8.19 10.90 -5.02
N GLU A 70 8.39 11.04 -6.33
CA GLU A 70 9.17 12.13 -6.91
C GLU A 70 8.56 13.52 -6.67
N GLY A 71 7.25 13.61 -6.41
CA GLY A 71 6.56 14.85 -6.06
C GLY A 71 6.73 15.27 -4.60
N VAL A 72 7.04 14.33 -3.70
CA VAL A 72 7.20 14.60 -2.25
C VAL A 72 8.65 14.49 -1.77
N SER A 73 9.54 13.90 -2.56
CA SER A 73 10.96 13.74 -2.27
C SER A 73 11.68 15.09 -2.24
N ARG A 74 12.10 15.52 -1.05
CA ARG A 74 12.88 16.76 -0.87
C ARG A 74 14.28 16.68 -1.53
N ILE A 75 14.79 15.46 -1.73
CA ILE A 75 16.06 15.21 -2.43
C ILE A 75 15.89 15.43 -3.93
N ASP A 76 14.79 14.94 -4.51
CA ASP A 76 14.43 15.23 -5.90
C ASP A 76 14.31 16.73 -6.12
N THR A 77 13.63 17.45 -5.23
CA THR A 77 13.48 18.90 -5.33
C THR A 77 14.85 19.61 -5.42
N VAL A 78 15.77 19.35 -4.49
CA VAL A 78 17.06 20.05 -4.47
C VAL A 78 17.96 19.69 -5.65
N LEU A 79 17.92 18.44 -6.12
CA LEU A 79 18.68 18.01 -7.30
C LEU A 79 18.10 18.64 -8.58
N ARG A 80 16.78 18.65 -8.75
CA ARG A 80 16.12 19.29 -9.91
C ARG A 80 16.35 20.79 -9.97
N GLU A 81 16.39 21.47 -8.84
CA GLU A 81 16.59 22.92 -8.78
C GLU A 81 18.01 23.35 -9.15
N ARG A 82 19.01 22.47 -8.95
CA ARG A 82 20.43 22.87 -8.99
C ARG A 82 21.28 22.10 -9.98
N THR A 83 20.74 21.06 -10.61
CA THR A 83 21.45 20.27 -11.63
C THR A 83 20.51 19.91 -12.78
N ASP A 84 21.03 19.17 -13.75
CA ASP A 84 20.28 18.58 -14.87
C ASP A 84 19.49 17.31 -14.48
N PHE A 85 19.33 17.03 -13.18
CA PHE A 85 18.70 15.82 -12.65
C PHE A 85 17.31 15.55 -13.22
N ALA A 86 16.54 16.60 -13.56
CA ALA A 86 15.21 16.46 -14.16
C ALA A 86 15.23 15.85 -15.58
N ALA A 87 16.36 15.92 -16.29
CA ALA A 87 16.51 15.37 -17.64
C ALA A 87 16.83 13.87 -17.64
N LEU A 88 17.18 13.30 -16.48
CA LEU A 88 17.52 11.89 -16.33
C LEU A 88 16.27 11.02 -16.31
N ASP A 89 16.41 9.77 -16.79
CA ASP A 89 15.37 8.77 -16.63
C ASP A 89 15.18 8.37 -15.16
N PHE A 90 14.07 7.68 -14.88
CA PHE A 90 13.74 7.26 -13.52
C PHE A 90 14.85 6.41 -12.86
N PHE A 91 15.42 5.47 -13.61
CA PHE A 91 16.43 4.55 -13.09
C PHE A 91 17.72 5.28 -12.68
N SER A 92 18.14 6.26 -13.48
CA SER A 92 19.28 7.12 -13.18
C SER A 92 19.00 7.98 -11.95
N ARG A 93 17.81 8.56 -11.85
CA ARG A 93 17.40 9.33 -10.66
C ARG A 93 17.37 8.47 -9.39
N ASP A 94 16.93 7.21 -9.52
CA ASP A 94 16.91 6.24 -8.42
C ASP A 94 18.32 5.84 -7.94
N GLN A 95 19.28 5.72 -8.85
CA GLN A 95 20.68 5.48 -8.49
C GLN A 95 21.28 6.63 -7.67
N TYR A 96 20.99 7.88 -8.03
CA TYR A 96 21.42 9.04 -7.26
C TYR A 96 20.80 9.04 -5.86
N ARG A 97 19.50 8.74 -5.75
CA ARG A 97 18.81 8.63 -4.45
C ARG A 97 19.44 7.53 -3.58
N THR A 98 19.68 6.36 -4.16
CA THR A 98 20.32 5.23 -3.47
C THR A 98 21.74 5.61 -3.00
N ALA A 99 22.54 6.25 -3.85
CA ALA A 99 23.88 6.69 -3.46
C ALA A 99 23.85 7.73 -2.33
N ILE A 100 22.91 8.68 -2.37
CA ILE A 100 22.72 9.67 -1.31
C ILE A 100 22.30 8.99 0.00
N GLU A 101 21.39 8.01 -0.06
CA GLU A 101 20.96 7.22 1.11
C GLU A 101 22.14 6.45 1.72
N GLU A 102 22.92 5.76 0.90
CA GLU A 102 24.09 4.99 1.36
C GLU A 102 25.14 5.88 2.04
N LEU A 103 25.39 7.06 1.47
CA LEU A 103 26.30 8.05 2.05
C LEU A 103 25.74 8.61 3.36
N ALA A 104 24.46 8.96 3.40
CA ALA A 104 23.80 9.46 4.60
C ALA A 104 23.88 8.43 5.74
N ARG A 105 23.57 7.16 5.44
CA ARG A 105 23.60 6.03 6.39
C ARG A 105 24.97 5.81 7.02
N ARG A 106 26.05 6.12 6.28
CA ARG A 106 27.45 6.01 6.74
C ARG A 106 28.00 7.31 7.32
N SER A 107 27.16 8.34 7.49
CA SER A 107 27.53 9.66 7.98
C SER A 107 26.63 10.09 9.15
N ASN A 108 26.95 11.24 9.74
CA ASN A 108 26.08 11.92 10.71
C ASN A 108 25.17 12.97 10.06
N LEU A 109 24.98 12.92 8.73
CA LEU A 109 24.21 13.88 7.95
C LEU A 109 22.90 13.24 7.45
N SER A 110 21.86 14.06 7.31
CA SER A 110 20.65 13.63 6.61
C SER A 110 20.90 13.54 5.10
N GLU A 111 20.10 12.73 4.40
CA GLU A 111 20.14 12.61 2.93
C GLU A 111 20.08 13.96 2.23
N TYR A 112 19.24 14.89 2.72
CA TYR A 112 19.17 16.25 2.20
C TYR A 112 20.51 17.00 2.31
N ARG A 113 21.19 16.90 3.47
CA ARG A 113 22.50 17.54 3.68
C ARG A 113 23.59 16.89 2.85
N VAL A 114 23.51 15.57 2.63
CA VAL A 114 24.40 14.85 1.71
C VAL A 114 24.19 15.35 0.27
N ALA A 115 22.95 15.47 -0.17
CA ALA A 115 22.61 15.99 -1.50
C ALA A 115 23.15 17.41 -1.72
N GLU A 116 22.92 18.33 -0.77
CA GLU A 116 23.47 19.70 -0.83
C GLU A 116 24.99 19.69 -0.96
N LYS A 117 25.69 18.91 -0.12
CA LYS A 117 27.15 18.79 -0.17
C LYS A 117 27.65 18.21 -1.48
N ALA A 118 26.97 17.20 -2.02
CA ALA A 118 27.36 16.59 -3.29
C ALA A 118 27.27 17.60 -4.44
N ILE A 119 26.19 18.41 -4.48
CA ILE A 119 25.99 19.47 -5.47
C ILE A 119 27.09 20.54 -5.33
N GLU A 120 27.39 20.99 -4.10
CA GLU A 120 28.46 21.97 -3.85
C GLU A 120 29.83 21.48 -4.31
N LEU A 121 30.16 20.22 -4.01
CA LEU A 121 31.45 19.62 -4.40
C LEU A 121 31.55 19.45 -5.92
N ALA A 122 30.49 18.97 -6.58
CA ALA A 122 30.44 18.83 -8.03
C ALA A 122 30.58 20.20 -8.74
N GLY A 123 29.92 21.23 -8.22
CA GLY A 123 30.02 22.59 -8.76
C GLY A 123 31.42 23.19 -8.67
N ARG A 124 32.15 22.94 -7.56
CA ARG A 124 33.55 23.40 -7.41
C ARG A 124 34.47 22.72 -8.42
N ALA A 125 34.37 21.40 -8.57
CA ALA A 125 35.19 20.65 -9.51
C ALA A 125 34.97 21.10 -10.97
N ALA A 126 33.71 21.36 -11.36
CA ALA A 126 33.39 21.90 -12.67
C ALA A 126 34.00 23.30 -12.88
N GLY A 127 33.96 24.17 -11.87
CA GLY A 127 34.58 25.50 -11.93
C GLY A 127 36.11 25.46 -12.04
N GLU A 128 36.77 24.56 -11.31
CA GLU A 128 38.23 24.34 -11.37
C GLU A 128 38.68 23.84 -12.74
N THR A 129 37.90 22.95 -13.37
CA THR A 129 38.22 22.40 -14.71
C THR A 129 38.13 23.47 -15.79
N VAL A 130 37.20 24.43 -15.67
CA VAL A 130 37.06 25.55 -16.61
C VAL A 130 38.20 26.57 -16.43
N ALA A 131 38.70 26.78 -15.21
CA ALA A 131 39.81 27.70 -14.96
C ALA A 131 41.14 27.19 -15.55
N GLU A 132 41.46 25.90 -15.42
CA GLU A 132 42.66 25.29 -16.03
C GLU A 132 42.62 25.32 -17.57
N GLY A 133 41.42 25.20 -18.17
CA GLY A 133 41.26 25.27 -19.63
C GLY A 133 41.45 26.68 -20.22
N VAL A 134 41.32 27.73 -19.42
CA VAL A 134 41.48 29.14 -19.88
C VAL A 134 42.91 29.63 -19.70
N GLU A 135 43.68 29.11 -18.74
CA GLU A 135 45.11 29.42 -18.59
C GLU A 135 46.02 28.64 -19.56
N GLY A 136 45.50 27.60 -20.22
CA GLY A 136 46.23 26.79 -21.20
C GLY A 136 46.04 27.17 -22.68
N ALA A 137 45.33 28.25 -23.00
CA ALA A 137 45.04 28.74 -24.36
C ALA A 137 45.74 30.08 -24.64
#